data_AF-A0A958U734-F1
#
_entry.id   AF-A0A958U734-F1
#
_cell.length_a   1.000
_cell.length_b   1.000
_cell.length_c   1.000
_cell.angle_alpha   90.00
_cell.angle_beta   90.00
_cell.angle_gamma   90.00
#
_symmetry.space_group_name_H-M   'P 1'
#
loop_
_entity.id
_entity.type
_entity.pdbx_description
1 polymer ?
#
loop_
_entity_poly.entity_id
_entity_poly.type
_entity_poly.pdbx_seq_one_letter_code
_entity_poly.pdbx_strand_id
1 'polypeptide(L)'
;TMKYFCQSEAVAFYLQKYVVYRKRKIYVGKSSFTELSPLIKKYKNEKFLLPSSDKLKPEAPLVLNELGVDWKQGIFYKTVISDLSDLRDVYYDILVFFSPSGIQSLLTNFPDFKQNDTRIAVFGNTTIKAATDNGLRVDIKAPTPETPSMTMALEKYIKEVNGKK
;
A
#
# COMPACT_ATOMS: atom_id res chain seq x y z
N THR A 1 -5.57 -17.88 27.40
CA THR A 1 -4.24 -17.52 26.82
C THR A 1 -4.44 -16.77 25.52
N MET A 2 -3.59 -15.76 25.24
CA MET A 2 -3.66 -14.93 24.03
C MET A 2 -3.44 -15.77 22.76
N LYS A 3 -4.26 -15.52 21.73
CA LYS A 3 -4.20 -16.16 20.41
C LYS A 3 -3.86 -15.11 19.36
N TYR A 4 -2.98 -15.46 18.42
CA TYR A 4 -2.55 -14.58 17.33
C TYR A 4 -2.97 -15.15 16.00
N PHE A 5 -3.63 -14.34 15.18
CA PHE A 5 -4.07 -14.67 13.83
C PHE A 5 -3.26 -13.81 12.86
N CYS A 6 -2.33 -14.43 12.15
CA CYS A 6 -1.36 -13.77 11.30
C CYS A 6 -1.74 -13.97 9.85
N GLN A 7 -1.87 -12.89 9.08
CA GLN A 7 -2.24 -12.97 7.66
C GLN A 7 -1.22 -13.74 6.82
N SER A 8 0.06 -13.74 7.20
CA SER A 8 1.14 -14.43 6.49
C SER A 8 2.16 -15.04 7.45
N GLU A 9 2.98 -15.96 6.93
CA GLU A 9 4.11 -16.55 7.65
C GLU A 9 5.13 -15.51 8.08
N ALA A 10 5.39 -14.48 7.26
CA ALA A 10 6.31 -13.40 7.60
C ALA A 10 5.88 -12.65 8.88
N VAL A 11 4.58 -12.36 9.02
CA VAL A 11 4.03 -11.73 10.24
C VAL A 11 4.11 -12.69 11.44
N ALA A 12 3.80 -13.98 11.22
CA ALA A 12 3.89 -14.99 12.27
C ALA A 12 5.32 -15.15 12.79
N PHE A 13 6.31 -15.22 11.90
CA PHE A 13 7.73 -15.32 12.23
C PHE A 13 8.22 -14.09 12.98
N TYR A 14 7.82 -12.89 12.54
CA TYR A 14 8.12 -11.65 13.26
C TYR A 14 7.60 -11.72 14.71
N LEU A 15 6.33 -12.12 14.90
CA LEU A 15 5.78 -12.26 16.25
C LEU A 15 6.52 -13.31 17.09
N GLN A 16 6.87 -14.47 16.52
CA GLN A 16 7.64 -15.49 17.23
C GLN A 16 9.00 -14.98 17.70
N LYS A 17 9.67 -14.15 16.90
CA LYS A 17 10.98 -13.59 17.21
C LYS A 17 10.94 -12.54 18.32
N TYR A 18 9.93 -11.66 18.32
CA TYR A 18 9.90 -10.49 19.21
C TYR A 18 8.96 -10.62 20.41
N VAL A 19 8.04 -11.58 20.41
CA VAL A 19 7.17 -11.84 21.55
C VAL A 19 7.82 -12.88 22.47
N VAL A 20 8.22 -12.45 23.67
CA VAL A 20 8.87 -13.28 24.70
C VAL A 20 8.21 -14.65 24.84
N TYR A 21 9.03 -15.71 24.83
CA TYR A 21 8.64 -17.12 24.84
C TYR A 21 7.64 -17.43 25.96
N ARG A 22 6.36 -17.40 25.60
CA ARG A 22 5.23 -17.97 26.34
C ARG A 22 4.50 -18.88 25.36
N LYS A 23 3.83 -19.93 25.84
CA LYS A 23 2.99 -20.84 25.03
C LYS A 23 1.76 -20.12 24.42
N ARG A 24 1.98 -19.14 23.53
CA ARG A 24 0.96 -18.40 22.79
C ARG A 24 0.60 -19.21 21.54
N LYS A 25 -0.68 -19.26 21.20
CA LYS A 25 -1.14 -19.97 20.01
C LYS A 25 -1.09 -19.02 18.81
N ILE A 26 -0.41 -19.42 17.75
CA ILE A 26 -0.28 -18.66 16.51
C ILE A 26 -0.98 -19.45 15.40
N TYR A 27 -1.84 -18.77 14.66
CA TYR A 27 -2.54 -19.28 13.50
C TYR A 27 -2.14 -18.43 12.29
N VAL A 28 -1.87 -19.08 11.16
CA VAL A 28 -1.31 -18.43 9.97
C VAL A 28 -2.27 -18.61 8.78
N GLY A 29 -2.61 -17.50 8.11
CA GLY A 29 -3.36 -17.45 6.86
C GLY A 29 -2.46 -17.57 5.62
N LYS A 30 -3.03 -17.42 4.42
CA LYS A 30 -2.30 -17.55 3.14
C LYS A 30 -2.19 -16.22 2.36
N SER A 31 -2.01 -15.12 3.09
CA SER A 31 -1.76 -13.74 2.61
C SER A 31 -2.97 -12.85 2.33
N SER A 32 -4.20 -13.35 2.28
CA SER A 32 -5.42 -12.51 2.33
C SER A 32 -6.05 -12.52 3.73
N PHE A 33 -6.71 -11.42 4.11
CA PHE A 33 -7.42 -11.37 5.38
C PHE A 33 -8.61 -12.33 5.40
N THR A 34 -9.30 -12.47 4.26
CA THR A 34 -10.44 -13.37 4.09
C THR A 34 -10.09 -14.83 4.44
N GLU A 35 -8.86 -15.25 4.18
CA GLU A 35 -8.39 -16.61 4.46
C GLU A 35 -8.19 -16.88 5.96
N LEU A 36 -8.23 -15.86 6.81
CA LEU A 36 -8.28 -16.04 8.26
C LEU A 36 -9.66 -16.49 8.75
N SER A 37 -10.71 -16.35 7.92
CA SER A 37 -12.10 -16.66 8.31
C SER A 37 -12.27 -18.05 8.92
N PRO A 38 -11.76 -19.15 8.33
CA PRO A 38 -11.93 -20.50 8.91
C PRO A 38 -11.24 -20.66 10.27
N LEU A 39 -10.17 -19.90 10.51
CA LEU A 39 -9.42 -19.92 11.77
C LEU A 39 -10.17 -19.12 12.85
N ILE A 40 -10.66 -17.92 12.49
CA ILE A 40 -11.42 -17.04 13.38
C ILE A 40 -12.76 -17.68 13.76
N LYS A 41 -13.46 -18.33 12.82
CA LYS A 41 -14.75 -19.03 13.07
C LYS A 41 -14.68 -20.07 14.19
N LYS A 42 -13.51 -20.64 14.48
CA LYS A 42 -13.32 -21.60 15.59
C LYS A 42 -13.36 -20.94 16.97
N TYR A 43 -13.32 -19.61 17.03
CA TYR A 43 -13.17 -18.81 18.24
C TYR A 43 -14.19 -17.67 18.32
N LYS A 44 -15.42 -17.87 17.82
CA LYS A 44 -16.46 -16.82 17.73
C LYS A 44 -16.80 -16.13 19.06
N ASN A 45 -16.64 -16.82 20.18
CA ASN A 45 -16.97 -16.30 21.51
C ASN A 45 -15.83 -15.48 22.15
N GLU A 46 -14.69 -15.35 21.48
CA GLU A 46 -13.54 -14.56 21.94
C GLU A 46 -13.67 -13.12 21.47
N LYS A 47 -12.95 -12.21 22.15
CA LYS A 47 -12.81 -10.81 21.74
C LYS A 47 -11.55 -10.63 20.91
N PHE A 48 -11.69 -9.97 19.77
CA PHE A 48 -10.60 -9.75 18.82
C PHE A 48 -10.15 -8.28 18.87
N LEU A 49 -8.84 -8.07 18.88
CA LEU A 49 -8.23 -6.76 18.63
C LEU A 49 -7.53 -6.84 17.27
N LEU A 50 -7.82 -5.86 16.41
CA LEU A 50 -7.12 -5.69 15.13
C LEU A 50 -6.20 -4.46 15.22
N PRO A 51 -4.89 -4.65 15.48
CA PRO A 51 -3.92 -3.57 15.35
C PRO A 51 -3.79 -3.15 13.89
N SER A 52 -3.98 -1.87 13.59
CA SER A 52 -3.87 -1.34 12.24
C SER A 52 -3.39 0.11 12.22
N SER A 53 -3.23 0.65 11.02
CA SER A 53 -3.15 2.09 10.82
C SER A 53 -4.51 2.76 11.05
N ASP A 54 -4.50 4.10 11.03
CA ASP A 54 -5.68 4.95 10.87
C ASP A 54 -6.39 4.72 9.53
N LYS A 55 -5.66 4.28 8.50
CA LYS A 55 -6.20 3.94 7.17
C LYS A 55 -6.33 2.43 6.97
N LEU A 56 -7.42 1.85 7.46
CA LEU A 56 -7.71 0.41 7.33
C LEU A 56 -8.43 0.10 6.00
N LYS A 57 -7.99 -0.94 5.29
CA LYS A 57 -8.69 -1.45 4.09
C LYS A 57 -10.05 -2.05 4.48
N PRO A 58 -11.12 -1.86 3.69
CA PRO A 58 -12.46 -2.37 4.02
C PRO A 58 -12.56 -3.90 4.18
N GLU A 59 -11.66 -4.67 3.55
CA GLU A 59 -11.68 -6.14 3.59
C GLU A 59 -11.73 -6.69 5.02
N ALA A 60 -10.86 -6.21 5.92
CA ALA A 60 -10.78 -6.77 7.27
C ALA A 60 -12.02 -6.49 8.13
N PRO A 61 -12.53 -5.24 8.21
CA PRO A 61 -13.80 -4.97 8.87
C PRO A 61 -14.98 -5.77 8.30
N LEU A 62 -15.09 -5.87 6.97
CA LEU A 62 -16.18 -6.60 6.31
C LEU A 62 -16.16 -8.08 6.72
N VAL A 63 -15.00 -8.72 6.62
CA VAL A 63 -14.83 -10.12 7.03
C VAL A 63 -15.17 -10.31 8.50
N LEU A 64 -14.63 -9.49 9.41
CA LEU A 64 -14.89 -9.64 10.84
C LEU A 64 -16.37 -9.43 11.20
N ASN A 65 -17.04 -8.47 10.56
CA ASN A 65 -18.46 -8.22 10.73
C ASN A 65 -19.31 -9.39 10.20
N GLU A 66 -19.00 -9.91 9.02
CA GLU A 66 -19.69 -11.06 8.42
C GLU A 66 -19.55 -12.33 9.28
N LEU A 67 -18.40 -12.49 9.94
CA LEU A 67 -18.18 -13.59 10.88
C LEU A 67 -18.98 -13.47 12.17
N GLY A 68 -19.48 -12.27 12.49
CA GLY A 68 -20.24 -11.97 13.70
C GLY A 68 -19.41 -12.08 14.98
N VAL A 69 -18.11 -11.78 14.92
CA VAL A 69 -17.21 -11.81 16.10
C VAL A 69 -17.18 -10.46 16.81
N ASP A 70 -16.99 -10.47 18.13
CA ASP A 70 -16.73 -9.24 18.89
C ASP A 70 -15.30 -8.78 18.59
N TRP A 71 -15.15 -7.67 17.88
CA TRP A 71 -13.85 -7.14 17.51
C TRP A 71 -13.75 -5.62 17.67
N LYS A 72 -12.52 -5.14 17.91
CA LYS A 72 -12.19 -3.72 17.99
C LYS A 72 -10.96 -3.40 17.16
N GLN A 73 -11.01 -2.29 16.43
CA GLN A 73 -9.83 -1.72 15.79
C GLN A 73 -8.96 -0.99 16.83
N GLY A 74 -7.66 -1.26 16.82
CA GLY A 74 -6.67 -0.47 17.55
C GLY A 74 -5.75 0.26 16.57
N ILE A 75 -5.83 1.59 16.54
CA ILE A 75 -4.94 2.42 15.70
C ILE A 75 -3.59 2.54 16.41
N PHE A 76 -2.56 1.88 15.88
CA PHE A 76 -1.23 1.81 16.50
C PHE A 76 -0.21 2.70 15.80
N TYR A 77 -0.49 3.11 14.57
CA TYR A 77 0.33 4.02 13.78
C TYR A 77 -0.54 4.81 12.81
N LYS A 78 -0.03 5.95 12.32
CA LYS A 78 -0.74 6.82 11.39
C LYS A 78 0.01 6.92 10.07
N THR A 79 -0.70 6.87 8.96
CA THR A 79 -0.14 7.16 7.65
C THR A 79 -0.14 8.67 7.42
N VAL A 80 1.01 9.29 7.60
CA VAL A 80 1.25 10.72 7.36
C VAL A 80 1.99 10.94 6.05
N ILE A 81 1.83 12.14 5.48
CA ILE A 81 2.65 12.60 4.37
C ILE A 81 4.01 13.02 4.96
N SER A 82 5.09 12.50 4.37
CA SER A 82 6.44 12.94 4.72
C SER A 82 6.66 14.36 4.21
N ASP A 83 7.38 15.17 4.99
CA ASP A 83 7.93 16.44 4.55
C ASP A 83 9.06 16.14 3.54
N LEU A 84 8.94 16.70 2.34
CA LEU A 84 9.89 16.59 1.23
C LEU A 84 10.47 17.94 0.83
N SER A 85 10.41 18.94 1.72
CA SER A 85 10.90 20.29 1.46
C SER A 85 12.38 20.35 1.04
N ASP A 86 13.18 19.37 1.48
CA ASP A 86 14.58 19.18 1.10
C ASP A 86 14.78 18.82 -0.38
N LEU A 87 13.75 18.32 -1.06
CA LEU A 87 13.79 17.97 -2.48
C LEU A 87 13.35 19.11 -3.42
N ARG A 88 13.01 20.30 -2.89
CA ARG A 88 12.43 21.39 -3.69
C ARG A 88 13.35 21.88 -4.81
N ASP A 89 14.66 21.88 -4.58
CA ASP A 89 15.66 22.35 -5.53
C ASP A 89 16.30 21.21 -6.36
N VAL A 90 15.72 20.01 -6.29
CA VAL A 90 16.16 18.84 -7.07
C VAL A 90 15.20 18.61 -8.23
N TYR A 91 15.74 18.71 -9.45
CA TYR A 91 14.96 18.49 -10.67
C TYR A 91 15.10 17.05 -11.15
N TYR A 92 13.95 16.40 -11.34
CA TYR A 92 13.88 15.04 -11.87
C TYR A 92 13.24 15.05 -13.26
N ASP A 93 13.84 14.31 -14.20
CA ASP A 93 13.26 14.09 -15.52
C ASP A 93 11.98 13.25 -15.45
N ILE A 94 11.93 12.30 -14.50
CA ILE A 94 10.81 11.37 -14.33
C ILE A 94 10.45 11.23 -12.84
N LEU A 95 9.17 11.45 -12.51
CA LEU A 95 8.59 11.14 -11.20
C LEU A 95 7.74 9.88 -11.30
N VAL A 96 7.94 8.91 -10.40
CA VAL A 96 7.28 7.61 -10.44
C VAL A 96 6.36 7.42 -9.24
N PHE A 97 5.08 7.14 -9.49
CA PHE A 97 4.06 6.97 -8.45
C PHE A 97 3.44 5.58 -8.47
N PHE A 98 3.40 4.93 -7.31
CA PHE A 98 2.82 3.59 -7.15
C PHE A 98 1.45 3.59 -6.47
N SER A 99 1.00 4.74 -5.96
CA SER A 99 -0.28 4.86 -5.27
C SER A 99 -0.85 6.28 -5.34
N PRO A 100 -2.18 6.45 -5.21
CA PRO A 100 -2.81 7.76 -5.14
C PRO A 100 -2.25 8.68 -4.06
N SER A 101 -1.80 8.11 -2.92
CA SER A 101 -1.20 8.89 -1.83
C SER A 101 0.13 9.53 -2.24
N GLY A 102 0.84 8.96 -3.21
CA GLY A 102 2.05 9.59 -3.75
C GLY A 102 1.74 10.89 -4.51
N ILE A 103 0.64 10.90 -5.29
CA ILE A 103 0.16 12.11 -5.98
C ILE A 103 -0.26 13.17 -4.95
N GLN A 104 -1.01 12.78 -3.93
CA GLN A 104 -1.37 13.68 -2.84
C GLN A 104 -0.13 14.23 -2.13
N SER A 105 0.87 13.39 -1.90
CA SER A 105 2.15 13.79 -1.27
C SER A 105 2.88 14.83 -2.11
N LEU A 106 2.92 14.66 -3.44
CA LEU A 106 3.53 15.65 -4.35
C LEU A 106 2.87 17.01 -4.19
N LEU A 107 1.55 17.09 -4.32
CA LEU A 107 0.81 18.36 -4.31
C LEU A 107 0.73 19.01 -2.93
N THR A 108 0.84 18.21 -1.87
CA THR A 108 0.91 18.74 -0.50
C THR A 108 2.28 19.36 -0.21
N ASN A 109 3.37 18.69 -0.63
CA ASN A 109 4.73 19.19 -0.41
C ASN A 109 5.11 20.32 -1.37
N PHE A 110 4.56 20.30 -2.58
CA PHE A 110 4.86 21.23 -3.66
C PHE A 110 3.53 21.78 -4.22
N PRO A 111 2.83 22.67 -3.48
CA PRO A 111 1.52 23.19 -3.88
C PRO A 111 1.58 24.03 -5.17
N ASP A 112 2.75 24.55 -5.50
CA ASP A 112 3.07 25.29 -6.72
C ASP A 112 3.71 24.41 -7.81
N PHE A 113 3.68 23.08 -7.66
CA PHE A 113 4.25 22.15 -8.63
C PHE A 113 3.72 22.40 -10.04
N LYS A 114 4.65 22.59 -10.98
CA LYS A 114 4.37 22.68 -12.41
C LYS A 114 5.06 21.53 -13.11
N GLN A 115 4.28 20.71 -13.79
CA GLN A 115 4.81 19.51 -14.44
C GLN A 115 5.83 19.83 -15.55
N ASN A 116 5.58 20.84 -16.40
CA ASN A 116 6.46 21.23 -17.51
C ASN A 116 6.93 19.99 -18.33
N ASP A 117 8.25 19.82 -18.42
CA ASP A 117 8.92 18.71 -19.09
C ASP A 117 9.18 17.51 -18.17
N THR A 118 8.80 17.55 -16.89
CA THR A 118 8.87 16.38 -16.01
C THR A 118 7.86 15.33 -16.45
N ARG A 119 8.33 14.10 -16.64
CA ARG A 119 7.50 12.96 -17.03
C ARG A 119 6.93 12.34 -15.78
N ILE A 120 5.64 12.01 -15.81
CA ILE A 120 4.97 11.31 -14.72
C ILE A 120 4.72 9.86 -15.12
N ALA A 121 5.35 8.96 -14.39
CA ALA A 121 5.17 7.53 -14.50
C ALA A 121 4.25 7.02 -13.39
N VAL A 122 3.26 6.21 -13.74
CA VAL A 122 2.24 5.76 -12.80
C VAL A 122 2.02 4.26 -12.88
N PHE A 123 1.96 3.62 -11.70
CA PHE A 123 1.59 2.23 -11.54
C PHE A 123 0.14 2.07 -11.05
N GLY A 124 -0.71 1.44 -11.86
CA GLY A 124 -2.07 1.03 -11.54
C GLY A 124 -3.16 2.08 -11.86
N ASN A 125 -4.37 1.58 -12.18
CA ASN A 125 -5.50 2.42 -12.61
C ASN A 125 -5.96 3.44 -11.57
N THR A 126 -5.90 3.09 -10.29
CA THR A 126 -6.28 4.00 -9.19
C THR A 126 -5.34 5.20 -9.13
N THR A 127 -4.04 4.97 -9.32
CA THR A 127 -3.03 6.03 -9.34
C THR A 127 -3.15 6.87 -10.61
N ILE A 128 -3.46 6.25 -11.77
CA ILE A 128 -3.69 6.99 -13.02
C ILE A 128 -4.85 7.97 -12.83
N LYS A 129 -5.97 7.48 -12.28
CA LYS A 129 -7.13 8.32 -11.98
C LYS A 129 -6.76 9.48 -11.06
N ALA A 130 -6.03 9.21 -9.98
CA ALA A 130 -5.60 10.25 -9.05
C ALA A 130 -4.72 11.32 -9.69
N ALA A 131 -3.80 10.93 -10.57
CA ALA A 131 -2.96 11.87 -11.32
C ALA A 131 -3.81 12.75 -12.26
N THR A 132 -4.65 12.12 -13.10
CA THR A 132 -5.50 12.83 -14.06
C THR A 132 -6.52 13.75 -13.39
N ASP A 133 -7.14 13.32 -12.30
CA ASP A 133 -8.11 14.12 -11.52
C ASP A 133 -7.46 15.40 -10.95
N ASN A 134 -6.14 15.38 -10.71
CA ASN A 134 -5.36 16.54 -10.25
C ASN A 134 -4.68 17.30 -11.41
N GLY A 135 -5.09 17.05 -12.66
CA GLY A 135 -4.59 17.77 -13.84
C GLY A 135 -3.18 17.39 -14.27
N LEU A 136 -2.62 16.30 -13.76
CA LEU A 136 -1.28 15.82 -14.14
C LEU A 136 -1.37 15.00 -15.44
N ARG A 137 -0.48 15.27 -16.39
CA ARG A 137 -0.28 14.48 -17.60
C ARG A 137 0.45 13.19 -17.23
N VAL A 138 -0.14 12.03 -17.50
CA VAL A 138 0.53 10.74 -17.29
C VAL A 138 1.26 10.32 -18.55
N ASP A 139 2.59 10.39 -18.53
CA ASP A 139 3.47 10.08 -19.67
C ASP A 139 3.79 8.58 -19.78
N ILE A 140 3.96 7.90 -18.65
CA ILE A 140 4.36 6.48 -18.61
C ILE A 140 3.36 5.71 -17.74
N LYS A 141 2.77 4.65 -18.29
CA LYS A 141 1.77 3.83 -17.60
C LYS A 141 2.29 2.42 -17.41
N ALA A 142 2.09 1.87 -16.22
CA ALA A 142 2.25 0.46 -15.91
C ALA A 142 1.15 0.01 -14.93
N PRO A 143 0.82 -1.28 -14.85
CA PRO A 143 1.11 -2.28 -15.85
C PRO A 143 0.29 -2.04 -17.14
N THR A 144 0.82 -2.46 -18.28
CA THR A 144 0.09 -2.64 -19.55
C THR A 144 0.38 -4.04 -20.11
N PRO A 145 -0.35 -4.53 -21.13
CA PRO A 145 -0.03 -5.82 -21.78
C PRO A 145 1.42 -5.91 -22.28
N GLU A 146 1.98 -4.80 -22.75
CA GLU A 146 3.35 -4.74 -23.28
C GLU A 146 4.40 -4.46 -22.20
N THR A 147 4.02 -3.71 -21.16
CA THR A 147 4.89 -3.29 -20.06
C THR A 147 4.27 -3.67 -18.71
N PRO A 148 4.34 -4.95 -18.30
CA PRO A 148 3.70 -5.44 -17.08
C PRO A 148 4.37 -4.92 -15.79
N SER A 149 5.56 -4.32 -15.87
CA SER A 149 6.27 -3.73 -14.74
C SER A 149 6.65 -2.28 -15.00
N MET A 150 6.83 -1.50 -13.93
CA MET A 150 7.31 -0.12 -14.03
C MET A 150 8.70 -0.05 -14.67
N THR A 151 9.59 -0.99 -14.33
CA THR A 151 10.93 -1.07 -14.92
C THR A 151 10.88 -1.20 -16.44
N MET A 152 10.05 -2.11 -16.96
CA MET A 152 9.87 -2.27 -18.41
C MET A 152 9.24 -1.05 -19.05
N ALA A 153 8.27 -0.41 -18.39
CA ALA A 153 7.64 0.81 -18.88
C ALA A 153 8.65 1.97 -19.01
N LEU A 154 9.50 2.16 -17.99
CA LEU A 154 10.56 3.15 -17.99
C LEU A 154 11.60 2.83 -19.09
N GLU A 155 12.06 1.59 -19.18
CA GLU A 155 13.05 1.18 -20.17
C GLU A 155 12.53 1.41 -21.61
N LYS A 156 11.29 1.00 -21.89
CA LYS A 156 10.64 1.21 -23.19
C LYS A 156 10.56 2.71 -23.50
N TYR A 157 10.03 3.52 -22.58
CA TYR A 157 9.88 4.96 -22.80
C TYR A 157 11.22 5.65 -23.04
N ILE A 158 12.23 5.36 -22.21
CA ILE A 158 13.57 5.95 -22.33
C ILE A 158 14.21 5.60 -23.68
N LYS A 159 14.08 4.34 -24.13
CA LYS A 159 14.54 3.92 -25.47
C LYS A 159 13.81 4.64 -26.59
N GLU A 160 12.50 4.85 -26.48
CA GLU A 160 11.72 5.54 -27.50
C GLU A 160 12.10 7.02 -27.63
N VAL A 161 12.31 7.71 -26.51
CA VAL A 161 12.62 9.16 -26.51
C VAL A 161 14.09 9.46 -26.79
N ASN A 162 15.02 8.57 -26.42
CA ASN A 162 16.47 8.78 -26.60
C ASN A 162 17.09 7.95 -27.74
N GLY A 163 16.42 6.89 -28.20
CA GLY A 163 16.94 5.95 -29.19
C GLY A 163 16.79 6.40 -30.65
N LYS A 164 16.32 7.62 -30.89
CA LYS A 164 16.37 8.27 -32.21
C LYS A 164 17.53 9.27 -32.25
N LYS A 165 18.72 8.76 -32.59
CA LYS A 165 19.79 9.51 -33.25
C LYS A 165 20.30 8.69 -34.42
#